data_AF-A0A2X1LH08-F1
#
_entry.id   AF-A0A2X1LH08-F1
#
_cell.length_a   1.000
_cell.length_b   1.000
_cell.length_c   1.000
_cell.angle_alpha   90.00
_cell.angle_beta   90.00
_cell.angle_gamma   90.00
#
_symmetry.space_group_name_H-M   'P 1'
#
loop_
_entity.id
_entity.type
_entity.pdbx_description
1 polymer ?
#
loop_
_entity_poly.entity_id
_entity_poly.type
_entity_poly.pdbx_seq_one_letter_code
_entity_poly.pdbx_strand_id
1 'polypeptide(L)'
;MMRLMAESPITAMGNAMDLVGLCALLVVLGVIPMVGFDVFFQIFSHLKKLRMSRQDIRDEFKQSEGDPHVKGRIRQMQRAAARRRMMADVPKADVIVNNPTHYSVALQYDENKMSAPKSGR
;
A
#
# COMPACT_ATOMS: atom_id res chain seq x y z
N MET A 1 -36.18 15.75 -49.31
CA MET A 1 -36.32 17.15 -49.76
C MET A 1 -37.26 17.30 -50.96
N MET A 2 -37.12 16.55 -52.06
CA MET A 2 -37.89 16.79 -53.30
C MET A 2 -39.39 16.43 -53.25
N ARG A 3 -39.86 15.72 -52.21
CA ARG A 3 -41.29 15.40 -52.00
C ARG A 3 -42.09 16.44 -51.21
N LEU A 4 -41.43 17.31 -50.43
CA LEU A 4 -42.12 18.31 -49.61
C LEU A 4 -42.66 19.49 -50.42
N MET A 5 -42.18 19.69 -51.65
CA MET A 5 -42.55 20.81 -52.51
C MET A 5 -43.90 20.60 -53.23
N ALA A 6 -44.46 19.39 -53.19
CA ALA A 6 -45.64 18.99 -53.96
C ALA A 6 -46.86 18.65 -53.08
N GLU A 7 -46.77 18.83 -51.76
CA GLU A 7 -47.78 18.41 -50.80
C GLU A 7 -48.43 19.58 -50.04
N SER A 8 -49.62 19.32 -49.47
CA SER A 8 -50.38 20.30 -48.70
C SER A 8 -49.57 20.86 -47.51
N PRO A 9 -49.73 22.15 -47.13
CA PRO A 9 -48.90 22.78 -46.10
C PRO A 9 -48.86 22.03 -44.75
N ILE A 10 -49.93 21.32 -44.42
CA ILE A 10 -50.09 20.58 -43.17
C ILE A 10 -49.27 19.29 -43.18
N THR A 11 -49.24 18.55 -44.30
CA THR A 11 -48.43 17.32 -44.42
C THR A 11 -46.94 17.65 -44.59
N ALA A 12 -46.61 18.80 -45.17
CA ALA A 12 -45.25 19.32 -45.23
C ALA A 12 -44.65 19.60 -43.84
N MET A 13 -45.43 20.12 -42.89
CA MET A 13 -44.96 20.35 -41.52
C MET A 13 -44.65 19.03 -40.78
N GLY A 14 -45.48 17.99 -40.96
CA GLY A 14 -45.21 16.66 -40.40
C GLY A 14 -43.93 16.04 -40.96
N ASN A 15 -43.78 16.02 -42.28
CA ASN A 15 -42.60 15.49 -42.95
C ASN A 15 -41.31 16.28 -42.62
N ALA A 16 -41.41 17.58 -42.35
CA ALA A 16 -40.26 18.39 -41.93
C ALA A 16 -39.81 18.03 -40.51
N MET A 17 -40.73 17.79 -39.58
CA MET A 17 -40.40 17.34 -38.23
C MET A 17 -39.72 15.97 -38.23
N ASP A 18 -40.21 15.03 -39.04
CA ASP A 18 -39.59 13.71 -39.18
C ASP A 18 -38.18 13.78 -39.76
N LEU A 19 -37.94 14.67 -40.73
CA LEU A 19 -36.63 14.87 -41.33
C LEU A 19 -35.63 15.46 -40.32
N VAL A 20 -36.07 16.43 -39.51
CA VAL A 20 -35.27 17.01 -38.42
C VAL A 20 -34.98 15.94 -37.35
N GLY A 21 -35.97 15.13 -36.99
CA GLY A 21 -35.81 14.01 -36.05
C GLY A 21 -34.79 12.98 -36.56
N LEU A 22 -34.87 12.61 -37.84
CA LEU A 22 -33.92 11.70 -38.48
C LEU A 22 -32.50 12.28 -38.49
N CYS A 23 -32.33 13.55 -38.84
CA CYS A 23 -31.03 14.21 -38.82
C CYS A 23 -30.44 14.25 -37.41
N ALA A 24 -31.24 14.60 -36.40
CA ALA A 24 -30.81 14.61 -35.01
C ALA A 24 -30.40 13.20 -34.53
N LEU A 25 -31.18 12.17 -34.89
CA LEU A 25 -30.86 10.79 -34.56
C LEU A 25 -29.54 10.35 -35.19
N LEU A 26 -29.29 10.67 -36.46
CA LEU A 26 -28.03 10.34 -37.14
C LEU A 26 -26.82 11.02 -36.49
N VAL A 27 -26.95 12.27 -36.08
CA VAL A 27 -25.89 12.99 -35.35
C VAL A 27 -25.59 12.31 -34.01
N VAL A 28 -26.63 12.01 -33.23
CA VAL A 28 -26.47 11.32 -31.93
C VAL A 28 -25.82 9.94 -32.14
N LEU A 29 -26.27 9.18 -33.13
CA LEU A 29 -25.74 7.85 -33.44
C LEU A 29 -24.28 7.90 -33.90
N GLY A 30 -23.84 8.99 -34.54
CA GLY A 30 -22.43 9.21 -34.88
C GLY A 30 -21.55 9.57 -33.68
N VAL A 31 -22.07 10.31 -32.71
CA VAL A 31 -21.30 10.75 -31.52
C VAL A 31 -21.18 9.65 -30.46
N ILE A 32 -22.22 8.82 -30.28
CA ILE A 32 -22.23 7.71 -29.32
C ILE A 32 -20.99 6.80 -29.40
N PRO A 33 -20.59 6.25 -30.57
CA PRO A 33 -19.44 5.36 -30.66
C PRO A 33 -18.11 6.09 -30.37
N MET A 34 -17.99 7.37 -30.69
CA MET A 34 -16.80 8.16 -30.37
C MET A 34 -16.61 8.29 -28.85
N VAL A 35 -17.69 8.64 -28.14
CA VAL A 35 -17.68 8.74 -26.67
C VAL A 35 -17.51 7.35 -26.03
N GLY A 36 -18.20 6.34 -26.56
CA GLY A 36 -18.10 4.96 -26.06
C GLY A 36 -16.69 4.40 -26.18
N PHE A 37 -16.00 4.68 -27.29
CA PHE A 37 -14.62 4.24 -27.49
C PHE A 37 -13.65 4.92 -26.50
N ASP A 38 -13.80 6.22 -26.27
CA ASP A 38 -12.96 6.96 -25.31
C ASP A 38 -13.11 6.41 -23.88
N VAL A 39 -14.35 6.21 -23.44
CA VAL A 39 -14.65 5.62 -22.11
C VAL A 39 -14.10 4.20 -21.99
N PHE A 40 -14.28 3.35 -23.01
CA PHE A 40 -13.73 2.00 -23.02
C PHE A 40 -12.21 2.00 -22.89
N PHE A 41 -11.54 2.85 -23.67
CA PHE A 41 -10.09 2.99 -23.63
C PHE A 41 -9.60 3.52 -22.27
N GLN A 42 -10.33 4.47 -21.68
CA GLN A 42 -10.03 5.02 -20.37
C GLN A 42 -10.11 3.96 -19.27
N ILE A 43 -11.14 3.13 -19.26
CA ILE A 43 -11.30 2.02 -18.30
C ILE A 43 -10.18 1.00 -18.48
N PHE A 44 -9.88 0.60 -19.72
CA PHE A 44 -8.81 -0.36 -20.01
C PHE A 44 -7.44 0.18 -19.57
N SER A 45 -7.14 1.45 -19.87
CA SER A 45 -5.91 2.12 -19.48
C SER A 45 -5.80 2.26 -17.96
N HIS A 46 -6.89 2.61 -17.28
CA HIS A 46 -6.94 2.72 -15.83
C HIS A 46 -6.68 1.37 -15.15
N LEU A 47 -7.35 0.30 -15.61
CA LEU A 47 -7.09 -1.06 -15.13
C LEU A 47 -5.64 -1.50 -15.40
N LYS A 48 -5.07 -1.11 -16.54
CA LYS A 48 -3.67 -1.40 -16.87
C LYS A 48 -2.70 -0.65 -15.95
N LYS A 49 -3.01 0.58 -15.55
CA LYS A 49 -2.19 1.38 -14.61
C LYS A 49 -2.29 0.89 -13.17
N LEU A 50 -3.46 0.39 -12.75
CA LEU A 50 -3.65 -0.19 -11.41
C LEU A 50 -2.92 -1.53 -11.23
N ARG A 51 -2.59 -2.22 -12.31
CA ARG A 51 -1.66 -3.34 -12.25
C ARG A 51 -0.28 -2.78 -11.96
N MET A 52 0.24 -3.08 -10.77
CA MET A 52 1.64 -2.84 -10.42
C MET A 52 2.51 -3.25 -11.60
N SER A 53 3.24 -2.28 -12.14
CA SER A 53 4.17 -2.53 -13.23
C SER A 53 5.23 -3.52 -12.73
N ARG A 54 5.75 -4.38 -13.61
CA ARG A 54 6.97 -5.15 -13.27
C ARG A 54 8.12 -4.22 -12.88
N GLN A 55 8.06 -2.96 -13.31
CA GLN A 55 8.95 -1.89 -12.88
C GLN A 55 8.73 -1.52 -11.40
N ASP A 56 7.47 -1.30 -10.98
CA ASP A 56 7.13 -0.95 -9.60
C ASP A 56 7.53 -2.05 -8.62
N ILE A 57 7.30 -3.32 -8.97
CA ILE A 57 7.72 -4.46 -8.15
C ILE A 57 9.24 -4.53 -8.02
N ARG A 58 9.99 -4.23 -9.09
CA ARG A 58 11.46 -4.20 -9.04
C ARG A 58 11.97 -3.03 -8.19
N ASP A 59 11.32 -1.88 -8.26
CA ASP A 59 11.70 -0.70 -7.51
C ASP A 59 11.31 -0.84 -6.02
N GLU A 60 10.18 -1.46 -5.71
CA GLU A 60 9.81 -1.90 -4.34
C GLU A 60 10.78 -2.94 -3.80
N PHE A 61 11.21 -3.92 -4.59
CA PHE A 61 12.22 -4.90 -4.17
C PHE A 61 13.55 -4.21 -3.85
N LYS A 62 14.00 -3.28 -4.71
CA LYS A 62 15.22 -2.51 -4.45
C LYS A 62 15.12 -1.62 -3.21
N GLN A 63 13.96 -1.02 -2.93
CA GLN A 63 13.76 -0.23 -1.70
C GLN A 63 13.62 -1.11 -0.45
N SER A 64 12.97 -2.26 -0.57
CA SER A 64 12.75 -3.21 0.55
C SER A 64 14.01 -3.96 0.92
N GLU A 65 14.91 -4.20 -0.03
CA GLU A 65 16.25 -4.75 0.23
C GLU A 65 17.18 -3.75 0.93
N GLY A 66 16.73 -2.51 1.15
CA GLY A 66 17.31 -1.45 1.97
C GLY A 66 18.71 -1.75 2.52
N ASP A 67 19.71 -1.03 1.98
CA ASP A 67 21.14 -1.26 2.13
C ASP A 67 21.51 -2.15 3.34
N PRO A 68 21.94 -3.41 3.13
CA PRO A 68 22.25 -4.35 4.20
C PRO A 68 23.28 -3.78 5.19
N HIS A 69 24.10 -2.81 4.78
CA HIS A 69 24.99 -2.08 5.67
C HIS A 69 24.23 -1.25 6.72
N VAL A 70 23.11 -0.61 6.35
CA VAL A 70 22.26 0.18 7.26
C VAL A 70 21.56 -0.74 8.27
N LYS A 71 20.97 -1.84 7.81
CA LYS A 71 20.34 -2.85 8.70
C LYS A 71 21.36 -3.48 9.65
N GLY A 72 22.56 -3.79 9.15
CA GLY A 72 23.69 -4.27 9.95
C GLY A 72 24.14 -3.27 11.01
N ARG A 73 24.26 -1.99 10.64
CA ARG A 73 24.66 -0.90 11.54
C ARG A 73 23.64 -0.69 12.67
N ILE A 74 22.35 -0.70 12.36
CA ILE A 74 21.27 -0.62 13.37
C ILE A 74 21.38 -1.77 14.37
N ARG A 75 21.55 -3.01 13.88
CA ARG A 75 21.67 -4.19 14.75
C ARG A 75 22.93 -4.16 15.62
N GLN A 76 24.05 -3.64 15.10
CA GLN A 76 25.28 -3.44 15.87
C GLN A 76 25.10 -2.39 16.98
N MET A 77 24.45 -1.26 16.67
CA MET A 77 24.16 -0.21 17.66
C MET A 77 23.24 -0.71 18.78
N GLN A 78 22.20 -1.47 18.44
CA GLN A 78 21.29 -2.09 19.42
C GLN A 78 22.04 -3.04 20.37
N ARG A 79 22.95 -3.88 19.85
CA ARG A 79 23.78 -4.78 20.68
C ARG A 79 24.73 -4.00 21.60
N ALA A 80 25.34 -2.94 21.10
CA ALA A 80 26.21 -2.08 21.90
C ALA A 80 25.44 -1.39 23.04
N ALA A 81 24.22 -0.90 22.76
CA ALA A 81 23.36 -0.30 23.78
C ALA A 81 22.91 -1.30 24.84
N ALA A 82 22.52 -2.52 24.44
CA ALA A 82 22.16 -3.59 25.37
C ALA A 82 23.34 -3.98 26.29
N ARG A 83 24.55 -4.07 25.73
CA ARG A 83 25.76 -4.35 26.51
C ARG A 83 26.08 -3.23 27.50
N ARG A 84 25.89 -1.96 27.11
CA ARG A 84 26.08 -0.81 28.01
C ARG A 84 25.07 -0.82 29.16
N ARG A 85 23.81 -1.16 28.90
CA ARG A 85 22.79 -1.33 29.96
C ARG A 85 23.18 -2.43 30.92
N MET A 86 23.55 -3.60 30.39
CA MET A 86 24.03 -4.72 31.21
C MET A 86 25.23 -4.31 32.09
N MET A 87 26.23 -3.63 31.52
CA MET A 87 27.40 -3.16 32.29
C MET A 87 27.08 -2.05 33.30
N ALA A 88 26.00 -1.29 33.11
CA ALA A 88 25.52 -0.31 34.07
C ALA A 88 24.70 -0.94 35.20
N ASP A 89 24.16 -2.14 34.98
CA ASP A 89 23.43 -2.93 35.99
C ASP A 89 24.37 -3.85 36.80
N VAL A 90 25.58 -4.15 36.30
CA VAL A 90 26.61 -4.92 37.03
C VAL A 90 27.03 -4.30 38.38
N PRO A 91 27.22 -2.97 38.53
CA PRO A 91 27.59 -2.36 39.81
C PRO A 91 26.48 -2.38 40.86
N LYS A 92 25.24 -2.71 40.48
CA LYS A 92 24.08 -2.86 41.39
C LYS A 92 23.83 -4.32 41.79
N ALA A 93 24.65 -5.25 41.32
CA ALA A 93 24.53 -6.68 41.62
C ALA A 93 25.50 -7.06 42.75
N ASP A 94 24.96 -7.40 43.91
CA ASP A 94 25.74 -7.67 45.13
C ASP A 94 26.55 -8.99 45.11
N VAL A 95 26.30 -9.93 44.19
CA VAL A 95 27.12 -11.14 44.01
C VAL A 95 27.27 -11.49 42.53
N ILE A 96 28.53 -11.66 42.09
CA ILE A 96 28.88 -12.20 40.76
C ILE A 96 29.18 -13.69 40.94
N VAL A 97 28.22 -14.57 40.60
CA VAL A 97 28.48 -16.00 40.48
C VAL A 97 28.94 -16.28 39.05
N ASN A 98 30.22 -16.61 38.88
CA ASN A 98 30.72 -17.13 37.61
C ASN A 98 30.59 -18.66 37.59
N ASN A 99 30.08 -19.18 36.47
CA ASN A 99 30.49 -20.47 35.95
C ASN A 99 30.93 -20.18 34.50
N PRO A 100 32.21 -20.41 34.14
CA PRO A 100 32.81 -19.89 32.91
C PRO A 100 32.26 -20.48 31.60
N THR A 101 31.22 -21.32 31.62
CA THR A 101 30.67 -21.91 30.39
C THR A 101 29.15 -21.86 30.20
N HIS A 102 28.30 -21.57 31.19
CA HIS A 102 26.84 -21.60 30.95
C HIS A 102 26.05 -20.75 31.97
N TYR A 103 25.55 -19.59 31.51
CA TYR A 103 24.59 -18.69 32.16
C TYR A 103 25.04 -17.93 33.42
N SER A 104 24.77 -16.61 33.41
CA SER A 104 24.94 -15.73 34.57
C SER A 104 23.56 -15.32 35.07
N VAL A 105 23.20 -15.74 36.28
CA VAL A 105 21.96 -15.36 36.98
C VAL A 105 22.36 -14.32 38.04
N ALA A 106 21.82 -13.11 37.94
CA ALA A 106 21.99 -12.08 38.97
C ALA A 106 20.91 -12.26 40.04
N LEU A 107 21.33 -12.69 41.24
CA LEU A 107 20.50 -12.76 42.44
C LEU A 107 20.79 -11.53 43.30
N GLN A 108 19.78 -10.68 43.49
CA GLN A 108 19.83 -9.55 44.41
C GLN A 108 19.41 -10.04 45.80
N TYR A 109 20.28 -9.89 46.80
CA TYR A 109 19.99 -10.22 48.19
C TYR A 109 19.97 -8.94 49.02
N ASP A 110 18.80 -8.60 49.55
CA ASP A 110 18.60 -7.46 50.45
C ASP A 110 18.33 -8.02 51.85
N GLU A 111 19.33 -7.95 52.74
CA GLU A 111 19.35 -8.57 54.06
C GLU A 111 18.23 -8.08 55.00
N ASN A 112 17.56 -6.98 54.68
CA ASN A 112 16.54 -6.39 55.55
C ASN A 112 15.11 -6.94 55.37
N LYS A 113 14.84 -7.86 54.43
CA LYS A 113 13.42 -8.16 54.10
C LYS A 113 12.91 -9.59 54.01
N MET A 114 13.69 -10.68 53.93
CA MET A 114 13.03 -11.98 53.80
C MET A 114 13.85 -13.18 54.31
N SER A 115 13.29 -13.86 55.31
CA SER A 115 13.76 -15.12 55.88
C SER A 115 13.62 -16.30 54.92
N ALA A 116 14.74 -17.00 54.74
CA ALA A 116 14.88 -18.41 54.35
C ALA A 116 14.50 -18.83 52.90
N PRO A 117 15.30 -19.74 52.29
CA PRO A 117 15.19 -20.10 50.87
C PRO A 117 14.12 -21.18 50.64
N LYS A 118 13.39 -21.08 49.53
CA LYS A 118 12.61 -22.20 48.98
C LYS A 118 13.28 -22.73 47.72
N SER A 119 13.93 -23.88 47.87
CA SER A 119 14.31 -24.78 46.77
C SER A 119 13.04 -25.34 46.12
N GLY A 120 12.89 -25.16 44.81
CA GLY A 120 11.80 -25.74 44.04
C GLY A 120 12.07 -25.69 42.54
N ARG A 121 12.75 -26.75 42.06
CA ARG A 121 12.98 -27.21 40.67
C ARG A 121 13.17 -26.17 39.56
#